data_AF-A0A956KXN6-F1
#
_entry.id   AF-A0A956KXN6-F1
#
_cell.length_a   1.000
_cell.length_b   1.000
_cell.length_c   1.000
_cell.angle_alpha   90.00
_cell.angle_beta   90.00
_cell.angle_gamma   90.00
#
_symmetry.space_group_name_H-M   'P 1'
#
loop_
_entity.id
_entity.type
_entity.pdbx_description
1 polymer ?
#
loop_
_entity_poly.entity_id
_entity_poly.type
_entity_poly.pdbx_seq_one_letter_code
_entity_poly.pdbx_strand_id
1 'polypeptide(L)'
;MPGLRTLLSSFLVCALACGQEGQGDDLPPGAFTSGTDDGLDTGSTSLDPTLPTGTDDGTTVTEGSTGEPIMYSHDQHILPLWTEHCSSDNACHDADAPANGLDLASEGVYTRICEGFHGLSGMPYIDCAGADPQNSYIFRKLEGTHNDGTISGASGGIMPPAGMLDAPTLNAIETWITQGAMP
;
A
#
# COMPACT_ATOMS: atom_id res chain seq x y z
N MET A 1 -26.65 17.19 51.81
CA MET A 1 -25.98 18.29 51.09
C MET A 1 -25.14 17.66 49.99
N PRO A 2 -25.55 17.70 48.71
CA PRO A 2 -24.77 17.12 47.62
C PRO A 2 -23.65 18.10 47.21
N GLY A 3 -22.40 17.63 47.29
CA GLY A 3 -21.22 18.36 46.84
C GLY A 3 -20.97 18.09 45.36
N LEU A 4 -21.33 19.05 44.52
CA LEU A 4 -21.05 19.10 43.10
C LEU A 4 -19.54 19.37 42.91
N ARG A 5 -18.78 18.38 42.43
CA ARG A 5 -17.40 18.57 41.97
C ARG A 5 -17.35 18.45 40.46
N THR A 6 -17.45 19.60 39.81
CA THR A 6 -17.17 19.80 38.40
C THR A 6 -15.67 19.61 38.17
N LEU A 7 -15.29 18.51 37.51
CA LEU A 7 -13.95 18.37 36.93
C LEU A 7 -14.04 18.79 35.46
N LEU A 8 -13.71 20.07 35.22
CA LEU A 8 -13.22 20.53 33.93
C LEU A 8 -11.84 19.89 33.74
N SER A 9 -11.72 18.95 32.81
CA SER A 9 -10.41 18.46 32.36
C SER A 9 -10.28 18.72 30.88
N SER A 10 -9.24 19.49 30.57
CA SER A 10 -8.94 20.15 29.31
C SER A 10 -8.89 19.20 28.12
N PHE A 11 -9.62 19.53 27.06
CA PHE A 11 -9.35 19.06 25.71
C PHE A 11 -8.10 19.79 25.20
N LEU A 12 -6.95 19.13 25.25
CA LEU A 12 -5.77 19.55 24.52
C LEU A 12 -5.86 18.96 23.11
N VAL A 13 -6.28 19.80 22.16
CA VAL A 13 -6.30 19.47 20.74
C VAL A 13 -4.86 19.52 20.21
N CYS A 14 -4.20 18.36 20.14
CA CYS A 14 -2.99 18.20 19.34
C CYS A 14 -3.40 18.00 17.87
N ALA A 15 -3.68 19.10 17.18
CA ALA A 15 -3.68 19.13 15.72
C ALA A 15 -2.23 19.28 15.26
N LEU A 16 -1.48 18.16 15.24
CA LEU A 16 -0.23 18.12 14.50
C LEU A 16 -0.56 17.88 13.04
N ALA A 17 -0.38 18.95 12.26
CA ALA A 17 -0.35 18.93 10.82
C ALA A 17 0.77 17.99 10.35
N CYS A 18 0.41 16.86 9.73
CA CYS A 18 1.28 16.26 8.72
C CYS A 18 1.35 17.25 7.56
N GLY A 19 2.53 17.85 7.37
CA GLY A 19 2.80 18.85 6.36
C GLY A 19 2.48 18.34 4.96
N GLN A 20 1.57 19.04 4.28
CA GLN A 20 1.56 19.13 2.84
C GLN A 20 2.62 20.16 2.43
N GLU A 21 3.78 19.72 1.94
CA GLU A 21 4.68 20.57 1.15
C GLU A 21 5.32 19.72 0.04
N GLY A 22 4.69 19.75 -1.13
CA GLY A 22 5.18 19.14 -2.36
C GLY A 22 4.51 19.80 -3.55
N GLN A 23 5.15 20.86 -4.04
CA GLN A 23 4.74 21.75 -5.13
C GLN A 23 4.36 20.99 -6.41
N GLY A 24 3.32 21.49 -7.08
CA GLY A 24 2.89 21.02 -8.38
C GLY A 24 3.88 21.39 -9.48
N ASP A 25 4.18 20.40 -10.32
CA ASP A 25 4.68 20.65 -11.66
C ASP A 25 3.48 20.99 -12.56
N ASP A 26 3.19 22.29 -12.66
CA ASP A 26 2.35 22.89 -13.69
C ASP A 26 2.97 22.61 -15.08
N LEU A 27 2.66 21.45 -15.66
CA LEU A 27 2.86 21.22 -17.08
C LEU A 27 1.70 21.86 -17.85
N PRO A 28 1.97 22.81 -18.77
CA PRO A 28 0.92 23.45 -19.55
C PRO A 28 0.25 22.42 -20.50
N PRO A 29 -1.08 22.48 -20.69
CA PRO A 29 -1.76 21.69 -21.70
C PRO A 29 -1.41 22.23 -23.10
N GLY A 30 -0.69 21.45 -23.92
CA GLY A 30 -0.56 21.80 -25.35
C GLY A 30 0.65 21.32 -26.15
N ALA A 31 1.53 20.44 -25.66
CA ALA A 31 2.70 20.00 -26.42
C ALA A 31 2.63 18.53 -26.87
N PHE A 32 1.65 18.20 -27.71
CA PHE A 32 1.77 17.05 -28.62
C PHE A 32 1.76 17.61 -30.03
N THR A 33 2.96 17.86 -30.56
CA THR A 33 3.15 18.19 -31.96
C THR A 33 2.78 16.97 -32.79
N SER A 34 1.63 17.03 -33.44
CA SER A 34 1.32 16.23 -34.61
C SER A 34 2.32 16.55 -35.73
N GLY A 35 3.09 15.55 -36.12
CA GLY A 35 3.94 15.53 -37.31
C GLY A 35 4.13 14.08 -37.74
N THR A 36 3.29 13.63 -38.67
CA THR A 36 3.61 13.17 -40.05
C THR A 36 5.11 12.83 -40.28
N ASP A 37 5.57 11.82 -41.04
CA ASP A 37 5.06 11.08 -42.19
C ASP A 37 6.00 9.86 -42.44
N ASP A 38 5.43 8.81 -43.05
CA ASP A 38 5.99 7.92 -44.08
C ASP A 38 7.49 7.57 -44.12
N GLY A 39 7.77 6.26 -44.04
CA GLY A 39 9.07 5.72 -44.42
C GLY A 39 9.14 4.20 -44.34
N LEU A 40 8.68 3.53 -45.39
CA LEU A 40 9.10 2.17 -45.73
C LEU A 40 10.63 2.13 -45.81
N ASP A 41 11.27 1.21 -45.07
CA ASP A 41 12.57 0.71 -45.49
C ASP A 41 12.62 -0.82 -45.38
N THR A 42 12.62 -1.42 -46.56
CA THR A 42 12.96 -2.82 -46.83
C THR A 42 14.45 -2.88 -47.13
N GLY A 43 15.28 -3.35 -46.21
CA GLY A 43 16.73 -3.38 -46.42
C GLY A 43 17.44 -4.46 -45.61
N SER A 44 17.83 -5.52 -46.31
CA SER A 44 18.52 -6.70 -45.79
C SER A 44 20.03 -6.47 -45.59
N THR A 45 20.64 -7.34 -44.76
CA THR A 45 22.06 -7.77 -44.72
C THR A 45 23.15 -6.75 -44.35
N SER A 46 23.90 -7.00 -43.28
CA SER A 46 25.15 -7.79 -43.31
C SER A 46 25.88 -7.81 -41.96
N LEU A 47 26.58 -8.93 -41.75
CA LEU A 47 27.60 -9.29 -40.74
C LEU A 47 28.69 -8.19 -40.64
N ASP A 48 29.41 -7.93 -39.55
CA ASP A 48 30.23 -8.83 -38.70
C ASP A 48 30.87 -7.98 -37.54
N PRO A 49 31.85 -8.43 -36.71
CA PRO A 49 31.77 -8.31 -35.26
C PRO A 49 32.91 -7.45 -34.65
N THR A 50 32.70 -6.82 -33.49
CA THR A 50 33.84 -6.63 -32.57
C THR A 50 33.38 -6.38 -31.14
N LEU A 51 33.67 -7.40 -30.33
CA LEU A 51 33.70 -7.40 -28.88
C LEU A 51 34.44 -6.17 -28.33
N PRO A 52 33.98 -5.64 -27.20
CA PRO A 52 34.79 -5.86 -26.00
C PRO A 52 34.03 -6.61 -24.91
N THR A 53 34.69 -7.66 -24.45
CA THR A 53 34.49 -8.43 -23.23
C THR A 53 34.36 -7.52 -22.01
N GLY A 54 33.17 -7.48 -21.42
CA GLY A 54 32.90 -6.85 -20.14
C GLY A 54 32.05 -7.78 -19.29
N THR A 55 32.71 -8.73 -18.63
CA THR A 55 32.28 -9.48 -17.44
C THR A 55 30.77 -9.59 -17.22
N ASP A 56 30.15 -10.50 -17.96
CA ASP A 56 28.87 -11.09 -17.57
C ASP A 56 29.11 -11.94 -16.33
N ASP A 57 28.87 -11.36 -15.15
CA ASP A 57 28.77 -12.14 -13.91
C ASP A 57 27.41 -12.85 -13.95
N GLY A 58 27.42 -14.00 -14.61
CA GLY A 58 26.27 -14.84 -14.87
C GLY A 58 25.58 -15.26 -13.58
N THR A 59 24.60 -14.47 -13.15
CA THR A 59 23.54 -14.99 -12.29
C THR A 59 22.62 -15.80 -13.19
N THR A 60 22.92 -17.09 -13.20
CA THR A 60 22.11 -18.14 -13.76
C THR A 60 20.76 -18.10 -13.04
N VAL A 61 19.73 -17.52 -13.66
CA VAL A 61 18.34 -17.82 -13.30
C VAL A 61 18.02 -19.19 -13.87
N THR A 62 18.57 -20.21 -13.20
CA THR A 62 18.14 -21.59 -13.36
C THR A 62 16.90 -21.80 -12.50
N GLU A 63 15.98 -22.60 -13.06
CA GLU A 63 14.93 -23.36 -12.37
C GLU A 63 13.61 -22.60 -12.17
N GLY A 64 12.55 -22.89 -12.92
CA GLY A 64 12.10 -24.27 -13.18
C GLY A 64 11.80 -25.01 -11.88
N SER A 65 11.58 -24.31 -10.77
CA SER A 65 10.93 -24.87 -9.60
C SER A 65 9.47 -25.08 -9.99
N THR A 66 9.00 -26.33 -10.00
CA THR A 66 7.58 -26.65 -9.85
C THR A 66 7.13 -26.28 -8.42
N GLY A 67 7.45 -25.04 -8.04
CA GLY A 67 7.55 -24.57 -6.67
C GLY A 67 6.18 -24.58 -6.04
N GLU A 68 6.10 -25.15 -4.85
CA GLU A 68 4.90 -24.99 -4.05
C GLU A 68 4.54 -23.51 -3.95
N PRO A 69 3.24 -23.17 -4.04
CA PRO A 69 2.80 -21.81 -3.90
C PRO A 69 3.34 -21.25 -2.58
N ILE A 70 3.95 -20.06 -2.63
CA ILE A 70 4.40 -19.37 -1.42
C ILE A 70 3.15 -19.06 -0.60
N MET A 71 3.08 -19.66 0.59
CA MET A 71 2.02 -19.38 1.55
C MET A 71 2.45 -18.23 2.44
N TYR A 72 1.72 -17.13 2.38
CA TYR A 72 1.94 -15.98 3.23
C TYR A 72 1.17 -16.16 4.54
N SER A 73 1.81 -15.81 5.64
CA SER A 73 1.20 -15.74 6.97
C SER A 73 1.39 -14.34 7.53
N HIS A 74 0.47 -13.92 8.39
CA HIS A 74 0.50 -12.58 8.94
C HIS A 74 1.78 -12.35 9.74
N ASP A 75 2.09 -13.22 10.71
CA ASP A 75 3.20 -13.00 11.64
C ASP A 75 4.58 -13.03 10.98
N GLN A 76 4.77 -13.88 9.95
CA GLN A 76 6.07 -14.04 9.31
C GLN A 76 6.30 -13.07 8.16
N HIS A 77 5.25 -12.71 7.42
CA HIS A 77 5.40 -12.00 6.15
C HIS A 77 4.73 -10.63 6.14
N ILE A 78 3.55 -10.49 6.75
CA ILE A 78 2.75 -9.27 6.59
C ILE A 78 2.93 -8.30 7.75
N LEU A 79 3.08 -8.77 8.98
CA LEU A 79 3.35 -7.94 10.15
C LEU A 79 4.64 -7.11 10.00
N PRO A 80 5.74 -7.63 9.43
CA PRO A 80 6.90 -6.80 9.10
C PRO A 80 6.56 -5.65 8.13
N LEU A 81 5.70 -5.89 7.13
CA LEU A 81 5.29 -4.87 6.17
C LEU A 81 4.42 -3.78 6.82
N TRP A 82 3.49 -4.16 7.71
CA TRP A 82 2.73 -3.21 8.52
C TRP A 82 3.64 -2.38 9.41
N THR A 83 4.62 -3.04 10.03
CA THR A 83 5.57 -2.37 10.90
C THR A 83 6.39 -1.36 10.11
N GLU A 84 6.99 -1.78 9.01
CA GLU A 84 7.87 -0.94 8.20
C GLU A 84 7.13 0.25 7.59
N HIS A 85 5.96 0.04 7.00
CA HIS A 85 5.30 1.04 6.17
C HIS A 85 4.14 1.78 6.86
N CYS A 86 3.66 1.30 8.01
CA CYS A 86 2.46 1.87 8.64
C CYS A 86 2.63 2.23 10.12
N SER A 87 3.51 1.52 10.85
CA SER A 87 3.62 1.65 12.32
C SER A 87 5.05 1.98 12.85
N SER A 88 6.02 2.29 11.97
CA SER A 88 7.39 2.69 12.31
C SER A 88 7.53 4.19 12.67
N ASP A 89 8.74 4.73 12.85
CA ASP A 89 8.94 6.14 13.26
C ASP A 89 8.25 7.14 12.31
N ASN A 90 7.43 8.05 12.86
CA ASN A 90 6.44 8.91 12.16
C ASN A 90 5.19 8.18 11.62
N ALA A 91 4.89 7.01 12.17
CA ALA A 91 3.70 6.25 11.81
C ALA A 91 2.42 6.99 12.09
N CYS A 92 1.46 6.76 11.20
CA CYS A 92 0.08 7.14 11.41
C CYS A 92 -0.68 6.06 12.22
N HIS A 93 -0.19 4.83 12.30
CA HIS A 93 -0.92 3.71 12.91
C HIS A 93 -0.15 3.07 14.07
N ASP A 94 0.44 3.90 14.93
CA ASP A 94 1.11 3.44 16.16
C ASP A 94 0.13 3.23 17.34
N ALA A 95 0.67 2.82 18.49
CA ALA A 95 -0.11 2.54 19.70
C ALA A 95 -0.55 3.82 20.45
N ASP A 96 0.19 4.92 20.31
CA ASP A 96 0.00 6.15 21.10
C ASP A 96 -1.03 7.08 20.44
N ALA A 97 -1.05 7.13 19.11
CA ALA A 97 -1.90 7.99 18.31
C ALA A 97 -2.37 7.30 17.01
N PRO A 98 -3.11 6.17 17.09
CA PRO A 98 -3.58 5.45 15.91
C PRO A 98 -4.55 6.29 15.08
N ALA A 99 -4.17 6.60 13.85
CA ALA A 99 -4.99 7.33 12.89
C ALA A 99 -6.30 6.56 12.64
N ASN A 100 -7.41 7.28 12.80
CA ASN A 100 -8.76 6.72 12.75
C ASN A 100 -8.98 5.52 13.69
N GLY A 101 -8.23 5.45 14.80
CA GLY A 101 -8.34 4.38 15.80
C GLY A 101 -7.78 3.02 15.36
N LEU A 102 -7.11 2.94 14.21
CA LEU A 102 -6.45 1.72 13.76
C LEU A 102 -4.99 1.71 14.23
N ASP A 103 -4.71 0.90 15.25
CA ASP A 103 -3.38 0.60 15.76
C ASP A 103 -2.81 -0.61 15.00
N LEU A 104 -1.60 -0.52 14.46
CA LEU A 104 -0.89 -1.61 13.79
C LEU A 104 0.45 -1.94 14.48
N ALA A 105 0.77 -1.28 15.60
CA ALA A 105 2.02 -1.45 16.34
C ALA A 105 1.88 -2.40 17.55
N SER A 106 0.74 -2.39 18.24
CA SER A 106 0.55 -3.21 19.44
C SER A 106 0.22 -4.65 19.11
N GLU A 107 0.46 -5.56 20.06
CA GLU A 107 0.03 -6.96 19.98
C GLU A 107 -1.45 -7.12 19.58
N GLY A 108 -1.76 -8.23 18.91
CA GLY A 108 -3.11 -8.52 18.42
C GLY A 108 -3.50 -7.81 17.12
N VAL A 109 -2.54 -7.32 16.33
CA VAL A 109 -2.77 -6.69 15.02
C VAL A 109 -3.67 -7.56 14.14
N TYR A 110 -3.39 -8.86 14.04
CA TYR A 110 -4.16 -9.80 13.24
C TYR A 110 -5.67 -9.78 13.57
N THR A 111 -6.00 -9.99 14.85
CA THR A 111 -7.38 -9.95 15.33
C THR A 111 -8.03 -8.60 15.05
N ARG A 112 -7.29 -7.50 15.28
CA ARG A 112 -7.79 -6.14 15.05
C ARG A 112 -8.12 -5.87 13.58
N ILE A 113 -7.34 -6.37 12.63
CA ILE A 113 -7.59 -6.14 11.20
C ILE A 113 -8.57 -7.14 10.57
N CYS A 114 -8.61 -8.38 11.08
CA CYS A 114 -9.52 -9.42 10.56
C CYS A 114 -10.92 -9.38 11.17
N GLU A 115 -11.04 -9.01 12.45
CA GLU A 115 -12.33 -8.91 13.15
C GLU A 115 -12.81 -7.46 13.28
N GLY A 116 -11.90 -6.50 13.07
CA GLY A 116 -12.23 -5.09 13.10
C GLY A 116 -12.81 -4.58 11.79
N PHE A 117 -13.38 -3.39 11.88
CA PHE A 117 -14.19 -2.83 10.81
C PHE A 117 -14.01 -1.32 10.72
N HIS A 118 -13.97 -0.79 9.49
CA HIS A 118 -13.94 0.63 9.27
C HIS A 118 -15.36 1.19 9.31
N GLY A 119 -15.75 1.72 10.48
CA GLY A 119 -17.12 2.13 10.78
C GLY A 119 -17.73 3.18 9.83
N LEU A 120 -16.92 3.94 9.10
CA LEU A 120 -17.41 4.89 8.11
C LEU A 120 -17.74 4.23 6.77
N SER A 121 -16.93 3.27 6.32
CA SER A 121 -17.10 2.68 4.99
C SER A 121 -18.09 1.52 4.94
N GLY A 122 -18.41 0.94 6.08
CA GLY A 122 -19.20 -0.28 6.07
C GLY A 122 -18.41 -1.51 5.60
N MET A 123 -17.07 -1.46 5.63
CA MET A 123 -16.19 -2.54 5.18
C MET A 123 -15.30 -3.07 6.30
N PRO A 124 -14.93 -4.37 6.26
CA PRO A 124 -13.87 -4.88 7.13
C PRO A 124 -12.55 -4.18 6.82
N TYR A 125 -11.66 -4.13 7.81
CA TYR A 125 -10.30 -3.64 7.56
C TYR A 125 -9.58 -4.57 6.56
N ILE A 126 -9.59 -5.87 6.84
CA ILE A 126 -9.21 -6.95 5.93
C ILE A 126 -10.33 -8.00 5.93
N ASP A 127 -10.77 -8.44 4.74
CA ASP A 127 -11.74 -9.53 4.59
C ASP A 127 -11.06 -10.90 4.69
N CYS A 128 -10.59 -11.24 5.90
CA CYS A 128 -9.85 -12.48 6.14
C CYS A 128 -10.72 -13.73 5.88
N ALA A 129 -12.02 -13.66 6.15
CA ALA A 129 -12.94 -14.79 5.96
C ALA A 129 -13.42 -14.93 4.51
N GLY A 130 -13.66 -13.83 3.81
CA GLY A 130 -14.07 -13.84 2.40
C GLY A 130 -12.92 -14.01 1.42
N ALA A 131 -11.67 -13.84 1.89
CA ALA A 131 -10.45 -13.91 1.07
C ALA A 131 -10.50 -12.95 -0.14
N ASP A 132 -11.13 -11.78 0.04
CA ASP A 132 -11.37 -10.79 -1.01
C ASP A 132 -10.60 -9.48 -0.72
N PRO A 133 -9.50 -9.21 -1.44
CA PRO A 133 -8.77 -7.96 -1.33
C PRO A 133 -9.63 -6.73 -1.66
N GLN A 134 -10.60 -6.83 -2.57
CA GLN A 134 -11.45 -5.71 -2.95
C GLN A 134 -12.58 -5.44 -1.94
N ASN A 135 -12.89 -6.41 -1.07
CA ASN A 135 -13.71 -6.20 0.12
C ASN A 135 -12.88 -5.77 1.34
N SER A 136 -11.56 -5.58 1.21
CA SER A 136 -10.65 -5.18 2.29
C SER A 136 -10.34 -3.68 2.22
N TYR A 137 -10.81 -2.90 3.20
CA TYR A 137 -10.64 -1.44 3.17
C TYR A 137 -9.18 -1.01 3.16
N ILE A 138 -8.31 -1.67 3.93
CA ILE A 138 -6.88 -1.36 3.97
C ILE A 138 -6.25 -1.62 2.61
N PHE A 139 -6.51 -2.77 1.98
CA PHE A 139 -5.93 -3.10 0.67
C PHE A 139 -6.30 -2.08 -0.40
N ARG A 140 -7.57 -1.67 -0.43
CA ARG A 140 -8.03 -0.61 -1.34
C ARG A 140 -7.37 0.75 -1.09
N LYS A 141 -6.95 1.04 0.15
CA LYS A 141 -6.16 2.25 0.47
C LYS A 141 -4.73 2.15 -0.05
N LEU A 142 -4.17 0.94 -0.07
CA LEU A 142 -2.82 0.67 -0.60
C LEU A 142 -2.78 0.75 -2.13
N GLU A 143 -3.82 0.26 -2.82
CA GLU A 143 -3.96 0.36 -4.28
C GLU A 143 -4.48 1.73 -4.75
N GLY A 144 -4.96 2.57 -3.82
CA GLY A 144 -5.58 3.86 -4.11
C GLY A 144 -6.97 3.78 -4.76
N THR A 145 -7.60 2.61 -4.75
CA THR A 145 -8.95 2.40 -5.29
C THR A 145 -10.03 2.80 -4.29
N HIS A 146 -9.74 3.01 -3.01
CA HIS A 146 -10.73 3.31 -1.94
C HIS A 146 -11.67 4.48 -2.23
N ASN A 147 -11.26 5.45 -3.06
CA ASN A 147 -12.04 6.65 -3.40
C ASN A 147 -12.66 6.62 -4.82
N ASP A 148 -12.80 5.45 -5.44
CA ASP A 148 -13.42 5.28 -6.78
C ASP A 148 -14.93 5.62 -6.84
N GLY A 149 -15.53 6.03 -5.73
CA GLY A 149 -16.96 6.35 -5.60
C GLY A 149 -17.86 5.13 -5.36
N THR A 150 -17.32 3.92 -5.30
CA THR A 150 -18.09 2.70 -5.02
C THR A 150 -18.26 2.45 -3.52
N ILE A 151 -17.38 3.00 -2.69
CA ILE A 151 -17.41 2.89 -1.22
C ILE A 151 -18.04 4.15 -0.63
N SER A 152 -19.22 4.01 -0.03
CA SER A 152 -19.78 5.07 0.78
C SER A 152 -18.90 5.30 2.01
N GLY A 153 -18.59 6.54 2.37
CA GLY A 153 -17.81 6.83 3.59
C GLY A 153 -16.30 6.53 3.48
N ALA A 154 -15.79 6.25 2.29
CA ALA A 154 -14.35 6.30 2.06
C ALA A 154 -13.81 7.72 2.35
N SER A 155 -12.67 7.78 3.02
CA SER A 155 -12.04 9.04 3.39
C SER A 155 -10.52 8.94 3.37
N GLY A 156 -9.87 10.11 3.35
CA GLY A 156 -8.40 10.25 3.32
C GLY A 156 -7.76 9.90 1.97
N GLY A 157 -6.44 10.02 1.92
CA GLY A 157 -5.62 9.71 0.74
C GLY A 157 -5.26 8.23 0.61
N ILE A 158 -4.46 7.93 -0.42
CA ILE A 158 -3.75 6.66 -0.59
C ILE A 158 -2.83 6.44 0.62
N MET A 159 -2.62 5.18 1.00
CA MET A 159 -1.68 4.79 2.06
C MET A 159 -0.54 3.94 1.48
N PRO A 160 0.70 4.10 1.96
CA PRO A 160 1.17 5.15 2.86
C PRO A 160 1.09 6.58 2.26
N PRO A 161 1.10 7.65 3.08
CA PRO A 161 1.05 9.03 2.57
C PRO A 161 2.24 9.40 1.67
N ALA A 162 3.37 8.70 1.82
CA ALA A 162 4.57 8.89 1.00
C ALA A 162 4.42 8.36 -0.45
N GLY A 163 3.33 7.64 -0.74
CA GLY A 163 3.06 7.03 -2.04
C GLY A 163 2.68 5.57 -1.92
N MET A 164 2.29 4.97 -3.06
CA MET A 164 1.98 3.54 -3.12
C MET A 164 3.21 2.69 -2.77
N LEU A 165 2.96 1.56 -2.14
CA LEU A 165 3.96 0.50 -1.95
C LEU A 165 4.40 -0.05 -3.31
N ASP A 166 5.57 -0.69 -3.35
CA ASP A 166 6.03 -1.34 -4.56
C ASP A 166 5.16 -2.57 -4.92
N ALA A 167 5.19 -2.95 -6.19
CA ALA A 167 4.36 -4.05 -6.69
C ALA A 167 4.61 -5.39 -5.96
N PRO A 168 5.85 -5.79 -5.63
CA PRO A 168 6.09 -6.99 -4.84
C PRO A 168 5.42 -6.95 -3.46
N THR A 169 5.49 -5.83 -2.74
CA THR A 169 4.88 -5.69 -1.42
C THR A 169 3.36 -5.73 -1.49
N LEU A 170 2.76 -5.01 -2.46
CA LEU A 170 1.32 -5.07 -2.69
C LEU A 170 0.85 -6.49 -3.03
N ASN A 171 1.59 -7.19 -3.89
CA ASN A 171 1.27 -8.56 -4.28
C ASN A 171 1.38 -9.55 -3.11
N ALA A 172 2.35 -9.39 -2.20
CA ALA A 172 2.44 -10.21 -1.00
C ALA A 172 1.20 -10.05 -0.11
N ILE A 173 0.73 -8.82 0.09
CA ILE A 173 -0.48 -8.53 0.86
C ILE A 173 -1.73 -9.07 0.16
N GLU A 174 -1.87 -8.84 -1.15
CA GLU A 174 -2.98 -9.38 -1.96
C GLU A 174 -3.04 -10.91 -1.88
N THR A 175 -1.89 -11.56 -2.08
CA THR A 175 -1.75 -13.01 -2.04
C THR A 175 -2.09 -13.54 -0.66
N TRP A 176 -1.62 -12.91 0.41
CA TRP A 176 -2.00 -13.28 1.78
C TRP A 176 -3.51 -13.23 1.99
N ILE A 177 -4.18 -12.15 1.57
CA ILE A 177 -5.64 -12.02 1.72
C ILE A 177 -6.36 -13.11 0.91
N THR A 178 -6.00 -13.31 -0.36
CA THR A 178 -6.62 -14.34 -1.21
C THR A 178 -6.36 -15.78 -0.71
N GLN A 179 -5.30 -16.00 0.07
CA GLN A 179 -5.01 -17.26 0.77
C GLN A 179 -5.81 -17.43 2.07
N GLY A 180 -6.76 -16.53 2.36
CA GLY A 180 -7.59 -16.55 3.56
C GLY A 180 -6.93 -15.86 4.76
N ALA A 181 -5.97 -14.97 4.51
CA ALA A 181 -5.29 -14.15 5.50
C ALA A 181 -4.89 -14.95 6.74
N MET A 182 -4.01 -15.94 6.56
CA MET A 182 -3.59 -16.79 7.68
C MET A 182 -2.85 -15.98 8.75
N PRO A 183 -3.05 -16.27 10.05
CA PRO A 183 -2.25 -15.69 11.13
C PRO A 183 -0.76 -15.98 10.96
#